data_AF-A0A834JDA2-F1
#
_entry.id   AF-A0A834JDA2-F1
#
_cell.length_a   1.000
_cell.length_b   1.000
_cell.length_c   1.000
_cell.angle_alpha   90.00
_cell.angle_beta   90.00
_cell.angle_gamma   90.00
#
_symmetry.space_group_name_H-M   'P 1'
#
loop_
_entity.id
_entity.type
_entity.pdbx_description
1 polymer ?
#
loop_
_entity_poly.entity_id
_entity_poly.type
_entity_poly.pdbx_seq_one_letter_code
_entity_poly.pdbx_strand_id
1 'polypeptide(L)'
;MNSSLRLILLVALTVTLLGMVLAQSKDWFGVCIRNCAQCKRMFGPWFAGERCANACIKFKGKLTPDCVDADSIAPFLKKADEDD
;
A
#
# COMPACT_ATOMS: atom_id res chain seq x y z
N MET A 1 -36.73 -1.92 -30.46
CA MET A 1 -35.98 -1.32 -29.34
C MET A 1 -36.21 0.20 -29.36
N ASN A 2 -37.02 0.66 -28.43
CA ASN A 2 -37.47 2.03 -28.20
C ASN A 2 -36.29 2.99 -27.95
N SER A 3 -36.34 4.19 -28.54
CA SER A 3 -35.27 5.20 -28.45
C SER A 3 -34.92 5.56 -27.01
N SER A 4 -35.92 5.63 -26.12
CA SER A 4 -35.72 5.86 -24.68
C SER A 4 -34.96 4.72 -24.00
N LEU A 5 -35.21 3.47 -24.39
CA LEU A 5 -34.50 2.30 -23.84
C LEU A 5 -33.03 2.29 -24.29
N ARG A 6 -32.76 2.68 -25.53
CA ARG A 6 -31.37 2.84 -26.03
C ARG A 6 -30.61 3.90 -25.22
N LEU A 7 -31.25 5.02 -24.91
CA LEU A 7 -30.64 6.09 -24.11
C LEU A 7 -30.29 5.62 -22.70
N ILE A 8 -31.22 4.91 -22.04
CA ILE A 8 -31.00 4.37 -20.69
C ILE A 8 -29.82 3.39 -20.67
N LEU A 9 -29.74 2.50 -21.67
CA LEU A 9 -28.64 1.54 -21.77
C LEU A 9 -27.28 2.23 -21.98
N LEU A 10 -27.22 3.27 -22.81
CA LEU A 10 -25.98 4.04 -23.01
C LEU A 10 -25.55 4.74 -21.74
N VAL A 11 -26.47 5.40 -21.03
CA VAL A 11 -26.17 6.08 -19.76
C VAL A 11 -25.71 5.07 -18.70
N ALA A 12 -26.41 3.95 -18.55
CA ALA A 12 -26.02 2.89 -17.62
C ALA A 12 -24.61 2.35 -17.94
N LEU A 13 -24.30 2.10 -19.21
CA LEU A 13 -22.97 1.66 -19.65
C LEU A 13 -21.89 2.70 -19.34
N THR A 14 -22.16 3.99 -19.57
CA THR A 14 -21.20 5.05 -19.24
C THR A 14 -20.96 5.19 -17.75
N VAL A 15 -22.01 5.03 -16.93
CA VAL A 15 -21.92 5.12 -15.47
C VAL A 15 -21.15 3.92 -14.90
N THR A 16 -21.39 2.72 -15.41
CA THR A 16 -20.64 1.52 -14.97
C THR A 16 -19.17 1.60 -15.34
N LEU A 17 -18.85 2.04 -16.57
CA LEU A 17 -17.47 2.25 -17.00
C LEU A 17 -16.75 3.31 -16.13
N LEU A 18 -17.43 4.43 -15.80
CA LEU A 18 -16.88 5.45 -14.93
C LEU A 18 -16.64 4.94 -13.50
N GLY A 19 -17.56 4.14 -12.96
CA GLY A 19 -17.42 3.51 -11.64
C GLY A 19 -16.19 2.59 -11.55
N MET A 20 -15.87 1.84 -12.60
CA MET A 20 -14.69 0.97 -12.63
C MET A 20 -13.37 1.78 -12.58
N VAL A 21 -13.31 2.95 -13.22
CA VAL A 21 -12.12 3.82 -13.18
C VAL A 21 -11.88 4.35 -11.76
N LEU A 22 -12.94 4.71 -11.05
CA LEU A 22 -12.85 5.21 -9.67
C LEU A 22 -12.54 4.10 -8.64
N ALA A 23 -12.80 2.84 -8.99
CA ALA A 23 -12.60 1.69 -8.11
C ALA A 23 -11.14 1.21 -8.05
N GLN A 24 -10.18 1.93 -8.62
CA GLN A 24 -8.77 1.55 -8.58
C GLN A 24 -8.22 1.63 -7.15
N SER A 25 -8.36 0.56 -6.39
CA SER A 25 -7.72 0.40 -5.10
C SER A 25 -6.23 0.12 -5.32
N LYS A 26 -5.39 1.13 -5.09
CA LYS A 26 -3.95 0.91 -5.02
C LYS A 26 -3.67 -0.01 -3.83
N ASP A 27 -3.03 -1.15 -4.09
CA ASP A 27 -2.66 -2.13 -3.06
C ASP A 27 -1.49 -1.62 -2.22
N TRP A 28 -1.79 -0.61 -1.40
CA TRP A 28 -0.84 0.02 -0.48
C TRP A 28 -0.31 -0.98 0.54
N PHE A 29 -1.13 -1.95 0.95
CA PHE A 29 -0.73 -2.99 1.88
C PHE A 29 0.39 -3.87 1.30
N GLY A 30 0.19 -4.39 0.09
CA GLY A 30 1.20 -5.20 -0.59
C GLY A 30 2.48 -4.42 -0.87
N VAL A 31 2.40 -3.14 -1.25
CA VAL A 31 3.57 -2.27 -1.41
C VAL A 31 4.32 -2.10 -0.09
N CYS A 32 3.61 -1.80 1.00
CA CYS A 32 4.20 -1.62 2.33
C CYS A 32 4.97 -2.87 2.79
N ILE A 33 4.38 -4.06 2.67
CA ILE A 33 5.03 -5.32 3.05
C ILE A 33 6.27 -5.60 2.20
N ARG A 34 6.21 -5.34 0.89
CA ARG A 34 7.39 -5.51 0.00
C ARG A 34 8.53 -4.57 0.38
N ASN A 35 8.22 -3.32 0.73
CA ASN A 35 9.23 -2.37 1.19
C ASN A 35 9.81 -2.78 2.54
N CYS A 36 9.01 -3.26 3.50
CA CYS A 36 9.54 -3.81 4.76
C CYS A 36 10.53 -4.96 4.51
N ALA A 37 10.20 -5.87 3.58
CA ALA A 37 11.09 -6.97 3.21
C ALA A 37 12.38 -6.47 2.52
N GLN A 38 12.27 -5.46 1.66
CA GLN A 38 13.44 -4.84 1.01
C GLN A 38 14.35 -4.17 2.05
N CYS A 39 13.81 -3.35 2.95
CA CYS A 39 14.60 -2.67 3.97
C CYS A 39 15.25 -3.69 4.91
N LYS A 40 14.54 -4.77 5.27
CA LYS A 40 15.13 -5.87 6.05
C LYS A 40 16.32 -6.54 5.36
N ARG A 41 16.29 -6.70 4.03
CA ARG A 41 17.43 -7.23 3.26
C ARG A 41 18.60 -6.23 3.21
N MET A 42 18.30 -4.94 3.14
CA MET A 42 19.30 -3.88 3.04
C MET A 42 20.04 -3.60 4.36
N PHE A 43 19.30 -3.54 5.46
CA PHE A 43 19.84 -3.20 6.79
C PHE A 43 20.05 -4.42 7.69
N GLY A 44 19.57 -5.60 7.29
CA GLY A 44 19.80 -6.85 8.00
C GLY A 44 19.29 -6.82 9.44
N PRO A 45 20.12 -7.14 10.45
CA PRO A 45 19.70 -7.19 11.85
C PRO A 45 19.27 -5.83 12.40
N TRP A 46 19.81 -4.73 11.87
CA TRP A 46 19.53 -3.36 12.30
C TRP A 46 18.11 -2.89 11.99
N PHE A 47 17.36 -3.63 11.18
CA PHE A 47 15.97 -3.30 10.83
C PHE A 47 15.00 -4.30 11.45
N ALA A 48 14.08 -3.79 12.26
CA ALA A 48 12.99 -4.53 12.90
C ALA A 48 11.85 -4.77 11.89
N GLY A 49 12.06 -5.73 10.99
CA GLY A 49 11.10 -6.08 9.94
C GLY A 49 9.70 -6.43 10.46
N GLU A 50 9.60 -7.07 11.63
CA GLU A 50 8.32 -7.36 12.27
C GLU A 50 7.59 -6.08 12.71
N ARG A 51 8.30 -5.13 13.32
CA ARG A 51 7.75 -3.81 13.71
C ARG A 51 7.22 -3.06 12.48
N CYS A 52 7.96 -3.12 11.38
CA CYS A 52 7.54 -2.57 10.09
C CYS A 52 6.26 -3.24 9.56
N ALA A 53 6.22 -4.57 9.53
CA ALA A 53 5.04 -5.32 9.06
C ALA A 53 3.80 -5.04 9.92
N ASN A 54 3.96 -4.95 11.24
CA ASN A 54 2.89 -4.58 12.16
C ASN A 54 2.36 -3.16 11.91
N ALA A 55 3.24 -2.22 11.54
CA ALA A 55 2.82 -0.89 11.11
C ALA A 55 2.03 -0.94 9.79
N CYS A 56 2.45 -1.76 8.81
CA CYS A 56 1.68 -1.97 7.58
C CYS A 56 0.27 -2.50 7.86
N ILE A 57 0.12 -3.44 8.81
CA ILE A 57 -1.19 -3.96 9.23
C ILE A 57 -2.02 -2.86 9.89
N LYS A 58 -1.44 -2.17 10.88
CA LYS A 58 -2.12 -1.13 11.67
C LYS A 58 -2.64 0.02 10.80
N PHE A 59 -1.85 0.45 9.82
CA PHE A 59 -2.18 1.59 8.95
C PHE A 59 -2.68 1.17 7.57
N LYS A 60 -2.94 -0.12 7.34
CA LYS A 60 -3.39 -0.69 6.06
C LYS A 60 -2.49 -0.25 4.88
N GLY A 61 -1.18 -0.25 5.11
CA GLY A 61 -0.15 0.13 4.13
C GLY A 61 -0.03 1.62 3.82
N LYS A 62 -0.85 2.50 4.43
CA LYS A 62 -0.76 3.95 4.20
C LYS A 62 0.54 4.58 4.69
N LEU A 63 1.17 3.96 5.70
CA LEU A 63 2.51 4.32 6.16
C LEU A 63 3.50 3.32 5.55
N THR A 64 3.96 3.60 4.33
CA THR A 64 4.91 2.75 3.60
C THR A 64 6.33 3.29 3.83
N PRO A 65 7.28 2.47 4.33
CA PRO A 65 8.67 2.91 4.43
C PRO A 65 9.32 3.00 3.05
N ASP A 66 10.28 3.90 2.91
CA ASP A 66 11.21 3.98 1.78
C ASP A 66 12.62 3.70 2.30
N CYS A 67 13.25 2.64 1.81
CA CYS A 67 14.53 2.17 2.34
C CYS A 67 15.69 3.15 2.12
N VAL A 68 15.53 4.15 1.25
CA VAL A 68 16.53 5.21 1.06
C VAL A 68 16.21 6.49 1.84
N ASP A 69 15.02 6.60 2.41
CA ASP A 69 14.61 7.72 3.25
C ASP A 69 14.77 7.37 4.73
N ALA A 70 15.82 7.93 5.35
CA ALA A 70 16.15 7.71 6.75
C ALA A 70 15.01 8.05 7.71
N ASP A 71 14.25 9.12 7.44
CA ASP A 71 13.14 9.55 8.30
C ASP A 71 12.00 8.54 8.28
N SER A 72 11.74 7.93 7.11
CA SER A 72 10.70 6.92 6.95
C SER A 72 11.03 5.59 7.65
N ILE A 73 12.32 5.23 7.77
CA ILE A 73 12.76 3.97 8.38
C ILE A 73 13.21 4.09 9.83
N ALA A 74 13.47 5.30 10.32
CA ALA A 74 13.91 5.56 11.69
C ALA A 74 13.07 4.85 12.77
N PRO A 75 11.72 4.76 12.67
CA PRO A 75 10.91 4.03 13.65
C PRO A 75 11.15 2.51 13.69
N PHE A 76 11.75 1.95 12.64
CA PHE A 76 11.95 0.52 12.44
C PHE A 76 13.41 0.11 12.61
N LEU A 77 14.33 1.04 12.88
CA LEU A 77 15.70 0.70 13.21
C LEU A 77 15.80 0.25 14.67
N LYS A 78 16.60 -0.80 14.90
CA LYS A 78 16.98 -1.25 16.25
C LYS A 78 18.02 -0.30 16.82
N LYS A 79 18.02 -0.12 18.15
CA LYS A 79 19.15 0.56 18.82
C LYS A 79 20.40 -0.30 18.76
N ALA A 80 21.57 0.33 18.89
CA ALA A 80 22.86 -0.35 18.92
C ALA A 80 22.96 -1.47 19.98
N ASP A 81 22.15 -1.36 21.03
CA ASP A 81 22.16 -2.29 22.17
C ASP A 81 20.97 -3.28 22.16
N GLU A 82 20.13 -3.27 21.11
CA GLU A 82 19.04 -4.23 20.92
C GLU A 82 19.59 -5.49 20.20
N ASP A 83 20.53 -6.17 20.85
CA ASP A 83 21.05 -7.47 20.47
C ASP A 83 20.09 -8.58 20.96
N ASP A 84 19.14 -8.94 20.10
CA ASP A 84 18.40 -10.21 20.14
C ASP A 84 18.82 -11.08 18.94
#